data_AF-A0A7W5PCF9-F1
#
_entry.id   AF-A0A7W5PCF9-F1
#
_cell.length_a   1.000
_cell.length_b   1.000
_cell.length_c   1.000
_cell.angle_alpha   90.00
_cell.angle_beta   90.00
_cell.angle_gamma   90.00
#
_symmetry.space_group_name_H-M   'P 1'
#
loop_
_entity.id
_entity.type
_entity.pdbx_description
1 polymer ?
#
loop_
_entity_poly.entity_id
_entity_poly.type
_entity_poly.pdbx_seq_one_letter_code
_entity_poly.pdbx_strand_id
1 'polypeptide(L)' 'MTNREAAEQKVRALHAEEEREKALARDLPPGDDQDRHWMRGERLSDEAWSIEERYDLEPWPSGLWPA' A
#
# COMPACT_ATOMS: atom_id res chain seq x y z
N MET A 1 -1.03 13.51 -19.58
CA MET A 1 -0.66 12.96 -18.27
C MET A 1 0.61 13.65 -17.81
N THR A 2 0.54 14.38 -16.71
CA THR A 2 1.73 14.90 -16.03
C THR A 2 2.42 13.79 -15.24
N ASN A 3 3.70 13.97 -14.88
CA ASN A 3 4.40 13.03 -14.02
C ASN A 3 3.70 12.86 -12.65
N ARG A 4 3.00 13.89 -12.16
CA ARG A 4 2.22 13.87 -10.92
C ARG A 4 0.96 13.02 -11.05
N GLU A 5 0.17 13.21 -12.11
CA GLU A 5 -1.05 12.41 -12.36
C GLU A 5 -0.73 10.91 -12.52
N ALA A 6 0.38 10.59 -13.17
CA ALA A 6 0.85 9.20 -13.30
C ALA A 6 1.29 8.62 -11.94
N ALA A 7 1.93 9.42 -11.09
CA ALA A 7 2.31 9.02 -9.74
C ALA A 7 1.08 8.77 -8.86
N GLU A 8 0.06 9.64 -8.92
CA GLU A 8 -1.20 9.46 -8.19
C GLU A 8 -1.92 8.17 -8.59
N GLN A 9 -2.00 7.87 -9.89
CA GLN A 9 -2.59 6.61 -10.36
C GLN A 9 -1.80 5.39 -9.86
N LYS A 10 -0.46 5.48 -9.84
CA LYS A 10 0.39 4.40 -9.34
C LYS A 10 0.21 4.18 -7.83
N VAL A 11 0.20 5.24 -7.03
CA VAL A 11 -0.03 5.18 -5.57
C VAL A 11 -1.39 4.54 -5.27
N ARG A 12 -2.46 4.95 -5.97
CA ARG A 12 -3.78 4.33 -5.81
C ARG A 12 -3.78 2.83 -6.13
N ALA A 13 -3.07 2.41 -7.18
CA ALA A 13 -2.95 1.00 -7.53
C ALA A 13 -2.17 0.21 -6.46
N LEU A 14 -1.12 0.79 -5.89
CA LEU A 14 -0.34 0.17 -4.82
C LEU A 14 -1.16 0.00 -3.54
N HIS A 15 -1.91 1.01 -3.11
CA HIS A 15 -2.79 0.88 -1.94
C HIS A 15 -3.92 -0.12 -2.18
N ALA A 16 -4.53 -0.14 -3.36
CA ALA A 16 -5.58 -1.12 -3.68
C ALA A 16 -5.05 -2.56 -3.60
N GLU A 17 -3.80 -2.79 -3.98
CA GLU A 17 -3.16 -4.11 -3.87
C GLU A 17 -2.72 -4.41 -2.42
N GLU A 18 -2.19 -3.41 -1.69
CA GLU A 18 -1.88 -3.53 -0.27
C GLU A 18 -3.11 -3.97 0.53
N GLU A 19 -4.26 -3.32 0.32
CA GLU A 19 -5.51 -3.65 0.99
C GLU A 19 -5.93 -5.10 0.73
N ARG A 20 -5.76 -5.58 -0.52
CA ARG A 20 -6.05 -6.98 -0.89
C ARG A 20 -5.11 -7.95 -0.18
N GLU A 21 -3.81 -7.68 -0.18
CA GLU A 21 -2.81 -8.53 0.47
C GLU A 21 -3.04 -8.60 1.98
N LYS A 22 -3.31 -7.45 2.63
CA LYS A 22 -3.63 -7.40 4.06
C LYS A 22 -4.98 -8.06 4.38
N ALA A 23 -5.97 -7.98 3.48
CA ALA A 23 -7.23 -8.71 3.64
C ALA A 23 -7.01 -10.23 3.58
N LEU A 24 -6.25 -10.71 2.58
CA LEU A 24 -5.89 -12.13 2.46
C LEU A 24 -5.14 -12.63 3.69
N ALA A 25 -4.17 -11.86 4.19
CA ALA A 25 -3.42 -12.21 5.39
C ALA A 25 -4.33 -12.38 6.63
N ARG A 26 -5.36 -11.54 6.79
CA ARG A 26 -6.32 -11.62 7.90
C ARG A 26 -7.20 -12.87 7.86
N ASP A 27 -7.50 -13.37 6.67
CA ASP A 27 -8.35 -14.55 6.45
C ASP A 27 -7.58 -15.88 6.52
N LEU A 28 -6.24 -15.82 6.46
CA LEU A 28 -5.38 -17.00 6.55
C LEU A 28 -5.09 -17.39 8.01
N PRO A 29 -4.93 -18.70 8.30
CA PRO A 29 -4.44 -19.13 9.59
C PRO A 29 -2.99 -18.64 9.81
N PRO A 30 -2.55 -18.47 11.06
CA PRO A 30 -1.17 -18.11 11.36
C PRO A 30 -0.16 -19.08 10.75
N GLY A 31 0.87 -18.55 10.10
CA GLY A 31 1.93 -19.31 9.45
C GLY A 31 2.50 -18.59 8.23
N ASP A 32 3.39 -19.28 7.50
CA ASP A 32 4.18 -18.71 6.41
C ASP A 32 3.35 -18.01 5.32
N ASP A 33 2.14 -18.52 5.03
CA ASP A 33 1.26 -17.90 4.04
C ASP A 33 0.68 -16.56 4.54
N GLN A 34 0.19 -16.49 5.78
CA GLN A 34 -0.26 -15.24 6.40
C GLN A 34 0.88 -14.21 6.43
N ASP A 35 2.08 -14.64 6.87
CA ASP A 35 3.25 -13.77 6.94
C ASP A 35 3.68 -13.27 5.56
N ARG A 36 3.63 -14.14 4.53
CA ARG A 36 3.96 -13.76 3.15
C ARG A 36 3.05 -12.65 2.64
N HIS A 37 1.74 -12.78 2.84
CA HIS A 37 0.76 -11.78 2.42
C HIS A 37 0.90 -10.49 3.23
N TRP A 38 1.13 -10.59 4.55
CA TRP A 38 1.39 -9.42 5.40
C TRP A 38 2.63 -8.64 4.94
N MET A 39 3.76 -9.33 4.79
CA MET A 39 5.01 -8.73 4.34
C MET A 39 4.92 -8.19 2.91
N ARG A 40 4.08 -8.76 2.06
CA ARG A 40 3.79 -8.21 0.73
C ARG A 40 3.05 -6.88 0.83
N GLY A 41 2.02 -6.79 1.67
CA GLY A 41 1.32 -5.54 1.97
C GLY A 41 2.26 -4.45 2.47
N GLU A 42 3.12 -4.76 3.44
CA GLU A 42 4.08 -3.79 3.99
C GLU A 42 5.04 -3.23 2.91
N ARG A 43 5.53 -4.07 1.99
CA ARG A 43 6.38 -3.61 0.88
C ARG A 43 5.63 -2.71 -0.10
N LEU A 44 4.34 -2.99 -0.34
CA LEU A 44 3.50 -2.15 -1.20
C LEU A 44 3.25 -0.77 -0.56
N SER A 45 3.03 -0.74 0.76
CA SER A 45 2.90 0.50 1.52
C SER A 45 4.19 1.33 1.47
N ASP A 46 5.35 0.70 1.63
CA ASP A 46 6.66 1.38 1.54
C ASP A 46 6.91 1.96 0.14
N GLU A 47 6.55 1.22 -0.92
CA GLU A 47 6.65 1.72 -2.30
C GLU A 47 5.70 2.90 -2.54
N ALA A 48 4.45 2.82 -2.04
CA ALA A 48 3.47 3.91 -2.19
C ALA A 48 3.98 5.19 -1.51
N TRP A 49 4.43 5.07 -0.26
CA TRP A 49 4.98 6.18 0.51
C TRP A 49 6.18 6.84 -0.18
N SER A 50 7.11 6.05 -0.73
CA SER A 50 8.26 6.61 -1.47
C SER A 50 7.86 7.44 -2.70
N ILE A 51 6.73 7.09 -3.35
CA ILE A 51 6.20 7.87 -4.47
C ILE A 51 5.50 9.13 -3.97
N GLU A 52 4.69 9.01 -2.91
CA GLU A 52 4.01 10.15 -2.29
C GLU A 52 5.01 11.23 -1.87
N GLU A 53 6.09 10.84 -1.18
CA GLU A 53 7.16 11.77 -0.79
C GLU A 53 7.85 12.40 -2.00
N ARG A 54 8.16 11.60 -3.03
CA ARG A 54 8.87 12.10 -4.22
C ARG A 54 8.08 13.16 -4.99
N TYR A 55 6.75 13.04 -5.01
CA TYR A 55 5.88 13.88 -5.82
C TYR A 55 5.05 14.88 -4.99
N ASP A 56 5.29 14.94 -3.67
CA ASP A 56 4.55 15.78 -2.72
C ASP A 56 3.03 15.58 -2.90
N LEU A 57 2.63 14.30 -2.87
CA LEU A 57 1.24 13.88 -2.92
C LEU A 57 0.66 13.84 -1.51
N GLU A 58 -0.65 14.11 -1.41
CA GLU A 58 -1.36 13.89 -0.15
C GLU A 58 -1.28 12.40 0.21
N PRO A 59 -0.75 12.03 1.39
CA PRO A 59 -0.66 10.64 1.78
C PRO A 59 -2.05 10.02 1.89
N TRP A 60 -2.27 8.86 1.27
CA TRP A 60 -3.51 8.14 1.52
C TRP A 60 -3.48 7.62 2.97
N PRO A 61 -4.56 7.78 3.76
CA PRO A 61 -4.58 7.28 5.12
C PRO A 61 -4.37 5.76 5.14
N SER A 62 -3.20 5.32 5.60
CA SER A 62 -2.80 3.91 5.71
C SER A 62 -3.51 3.15 6.83
N GLY A 63 -4.48 3.78 7.51
CA GLY A 63 -5.15 3.26 8.70
C GLY A 63 -4.26 3.18 9.95
N LEU A 64 -2.96 3.49 9.83
CA LEU A 64 -2.00 3.54 10.95
C LEU A 64 -2.13 4.84 11.77
N TRP A 65 -2.69 5.89 11.18
CA TRP A 65 -2.92 7.17 11.83
C TRP A 65 -4.40 7.56 11.67
N PRO A 66 -5.15 7.80 12.76
CA PRO A 66 -6.50 8.34 12.65
C PRO A 66 -6.43 9.75 12.05
N ALA A 67 -7.38 10.04 11.15
CA ALA A 67 -7.59 11.36 10.58
C ALA A 67 -7.92 12.43 11.63
#